data_AF-A0AAD9PW04-F1
#
_entry.id   AF-A0AAD9PW04-F1
#
_cell.length_a   1.000
_cell.length_b   1.000
_cell.length_c   1.000
_cell.angle_alpha   90.00
_cell.angle_beta   90.00
_cell.angle_gamma   90.00
#
_symmetry.space_group_name_H-M   'P 1'
#
loop_
_entity.id
_entity.type
_entity.pdbx_description
1 polymer ?
#
loop_
_entity_poly.entity_id
_entity_poly.type
_entity_poly.pdbx_seq_one_letter_code
_entity_poly.pdbx_strand_id
1 'polypeptide(L)'
;MPFGQSKPNDPTERLVQAYKLTDNRHTRLQILSLFVNIFSKSQLQEILPGISKRQIDEARRHADLRGPGKLPSPPEIRRMRLEATKTDHFLDFISSSSLLQDVSYGTKSLKLDSGDKLLVPMAIRTVIPSRIIKQYQSFCESVEFKPYSDRTLFRILDACSASKQVTLKVLDYITTEGVEALDKLKSNVTLLQDNGVDVICANEITQDLKACKRY
;
A
#
# COMPACT_ATOMS: atom_id res chain seq x y z
N MET A 1 59.12 -23.86 -1.97
CA MET A 1 58.89 -22.48 -1.50
C MET A 1 57.45 -22.36 -1.03
N PRO A 2 57.15 -22.37 0.27
CA PRO A 2 55.78 -22.22 0.74
C PRO A 2 55.41 -20.72 0.78
N PHE A 3 54.23 -20.44 0.22
CA PHE A 3 53.64 -19.11 0.09
C PHE A 3 53.44 -18.47 1.47
N GLY A 4 53.85 -17.20 1.58
CA GLY A 4 53.85 -16.42 2.80
C GLY A 4 52.46 -16.32 3.44
N GLN A 5 52.41 -16.71 4.72
CA GLN A 5 51.29 -16.44 5.62
C GLN A 5 51.28 -14.95 5.95
N SER A 6 50.34 -14.18 5.39
CA SER A 6 50.05 -12.83 5.90
C SER A 6 49.15 -12.96 7.12
N LYS A 7 49.72 -12.69 8.31
CA LYS A 7 48.97 -12.53 9.56
C LYS A 7 47.89 -11.46 9.39
N PRO A 8 46.72 -11.58 10.04
CA PRO A 8 45.77 -10.48 10.11
C PRO A 8 46.44 -9.30 10.82
N ASN A 9 46.53 -8.16 10.14
CA ASN A 9 46.98 -6.91 10.74
C ASN A 9 45.90 -6.43 11.73
N ASP A 10 46.26 -5.90 12.90
CA ASP A 10 45.39 -5.25 13.92
C ASP A 10 44.14 -4.53 13.33
N PRO A 11 44.25 -3.67 12.29
CA PRO A 11 43.07 -3.05 11.65
C PRO A 11 42.05 -4.04 11.06
N THR A 12 42.47 -5.16 10.49
CA THR A 12 41.57 -6.17 9.91
C THR A 12 40.80 -6.93 10.98
N GLU A 13 41.41 -7.21 12.12
CA GLU A 13 40.73 -7.84 13.25
C GLU A 13 39.64 -6.94 13.82
N ARG A 14 39.90 -5.63 13.92
CA ARG A 14 38.90 -4.63 14.33
C ARG A 14 37.70 -4.59 13.37
N LEU A 15 37.94 -4.66 12.07
CA LEU A 15 36.87 -4.71 11.06
C LEU A 15 36.05 -6.00 11.16
N VAL A 16 36.69 -7.13 11.43
CA VAL A 16 36.02 -8.43 11.65
C VAL A 16 35.14 -8.38 12.91
N GLN A 17 35.63 -7.77 13.99
CA GLN A 17 34.84 -7.58 15.20
C GLN A 17 33.63 -6.66 14.94
N ALA A 18 33.84 -5.53 14.25
CA ALA A 18 32.76 -4.62 13.87
C ALA A 18 31.69 -5.32 13.00
N TYR A 19 32.11 -6.19 12.08
CA TYR A 19 31.20 -6.99 11.26
C TYR A 19 30.33 -7.95 12.10
N LYS A 20 30.93 -8.57 13.13
CA LYS A 20 30.22 -9.51 14.02
C LYS A 20 29.19 -8.80 14.91
N LEU A 21 29.53 -7.61 15.42
CA LEU A 21 28.66 -6.80 16.30
C LEU A 21 27.47 -6.14 15.59
N THR A 22 27.47 -6.09 14.27
CA THR A 22 26.47 -5.36 13.50
C THR A 22 25.31 -6.27 13.07
N ASP A 23 24.08 -5.91 13.42
CA ASP A 23 22.87 -6.64 12.98
C ASP A 23 22.35 -6.19 11.61
N ASN A 24 22.55 -4.91 11.26
CA ASN A 24 22.08 -4.36 9.99
C ASN A 24 22.88 -4.93 8.80
N ARG A 25 22.19 -5.61 7.89
CA ARG A 25 22.78 -6.18 6.66
C ARG A 25 23.51 -5.14 5.82
N HIS A 26 22.99 -3.91 5.72
CA HIS A 26 23.63 -2.85 4.94
C HIS A 26 24.95 -2.41 5.54
N THR A 27 24.99 -2.23 6.86
CA THR A 27 26.21 -1.87 7.59
C THR A 27 27.23 -3.01 7.58
N ARG A 28 26.79 -4.27 7.68
CA ARG A 28 27.65 -5.45 7.46
C ARG A 28 28.28 -5.47 6.08
N LEU A 29 27.50 -5.16 5.04
CA LEU A 29 27.99 -5.08 3.66
C LEU A 29 29.04 -3.96 3.51
N GLN A 30 28.82 -2.80 4.15
CA GLN A 30 29.77 -1.68 4.15
C GLN A 30 31.09 -2.07 4.81
N ILE A 31 31.04 -2.62 6.02
CA ILE A 31 32.23 -3.04 6.77
C ILE A 31 32.99 -4.09 5.98
N LEU A 32 32.29 -5.09 5.41
CA LEU A 32 32.91 -6.11 4.58
C LEU A 32 33.58 -5.51 3.34
N SER A 33 32.93 -4.54 2.68
CA SER A 33 33.46 -3.89 1.47
C SER A 33 34.78 -3.13 1.70
N LEU A 34 35.12 -2.78 2.94
CA LEU A 34 36.39 -2.11 3.27
C LEU A 34 37.62 -3.01 3.07
N PHE A 35 37.48 -4.32 3.26
CA PHE A 35 38.62 -5.25 3.25
C PHE A 35 38.42 -6.48 2.34
N VAL A 36 37.26 -6.59 1.67
CA VAL A 36 36.93 -7.73 0.79
C VAL A 36 37.87 -7.89 -0.42
N ASN A 37 38.54 -6.81 -0.83
CA ASN A 37 39.50 -6.80 -1.94
C ASN A 37 40.93 -7.15 -1.52
N ILE A 38 41.20 -7.19 -0.22
CA ILE A 38 42.53 -7.52 0.34
C ILE A 38 42.75 -9.04 0.37
N PHE A 39 41.67 -9.82 0.49
CA PHE A 39 41.72 -11.25 0.69
C PHE A 39 40.99 -12.04 -0.42
N SER A 40 41.46 -13.25 -0.66
CA SER A 40 40.77 -14.21 -1.53
C SER A 40 39.48 -14.74 -0.89
N LYS A 41 38.60 -15.37 -1.69
CA LYS A 41 37.31 -15.88 -1.18
C LYS A 41 37.48 -16.93 -0.08
N SER A 42 38.46 -17.83 -0.22
CA SER A 42 38.77 -18.86 0.78
C SER A 42 39.27 -18.23 2.08
N GLN A 43 40.23 -17.30 2.00
CA GLN A 43 40.73 -16.58 3.17
C GLN A 43 39.62 -15.81 3.91
N LEU A 44 38.70 -15.17 3.19
CA LEU A 44 37.56 -14.50 3.82
C LEU A 44 36.62 -15.47 4.56
N GLN A 45 36.45 -16.69 4.05
CA GLN A 45 35.66 -17.72 4.72
C GLN A 45 36.37 -18.30 5.96
N GLU A 46 37.70 -18.32 5.97
CA GLU A 46 38.51 -18.67 7.15
C GLU A 46 38.43 -17.59 8.24
N ILE A 47 38.53 -16.31 7.85
CA ILE A 47 38.47 -15.16 8.78
C ILE A 47 37.05 -14.97 9.35
N LEU A 48 36.03 -15.19 8.53
CA LEU A 48 34.62 -15.04 8.90
C LEU A 48 33.85 -16.35 8.59
N PRO A 49 33.92 -17.36 9.48
CA PRO A 49 33.16 -18.59 9.29
C PRO A 49 31.65 -18.27 9.28
N GLY A 50 30.98 -18.60 8.18
CA GLY A 50 29.54 -18.37 7.99
C GLY A 50 29.17 -17.36 6.91
N ILE A 51 30.13 -16.63 6.32
CA ILE A 51 29.82 -15.78 5.16
C ILE A 51 29.68 -16.60 3.88
N SER A 52 28.62 -16.29 3.13
CA SER A 52 28.37 -16.90 1.83
C SER A 52 29.24 -16.27 0.75
N LYS A 53 29.59 -17.06 -0.28
CA LYS A 53 30.27 -16.55 -1.49
C LYS A 53 29.51 -15.38 -2.13
N ARG A 54 28.17 -15.42 -2.08
CA ARG A 54 27.30 -14.35 -2.57
C ARG A 54 27.51 -13.03 -1.83
N GLN A 55 27.64 -13.05 -0.50
CA GLN A 55 27.91 -11.84 0.29
C GLN A 55 29.29 -11.25 -0.02
N ILE A 56 30.29 -12.09 -0.27
CA ILE A 56 31.62 -11.64 -0.72
C ILE A 56 31.50 -10.95 -2.09
N ASP A 57 30.79 -11.56 -3.03
CA ASP A 57 30.58 -10.98 -4.36
C ASP A 57 29.76 -9.68 -4.30
N GLU A 58 28.76 -9.61 -3.42
CA GLU A 58 27.97 -8.40 -3.16
C GLU A 58 28.85 -7.27 -2.59
N ALA A 59 29.74 -7.58 -1.64
CA ALA A 59 30.65 -6.61 -1.03
C ALA A 59 31.71 -6.09 -2.02
N ARG A 60 32.23 -6.96 -2.89
CA ARG A 60 33.15 -6.56 -3.98
C ARG A 60 32.46 -5.63 -4.96
N ARG A 61 31.27 -6.03 -5.44
CA ARG A 61 30.46 -5.21 -6.34
C ARG A 61 30.11 -3.86 -5.70
N HIS A 62 29.84 -3.83 -4.40
CA HIS A 62 29.63 -2.60 -3.66
C HIS A 62 30.88 -1.70 -3.64
N ALA A 63 32.05 -2.28 -3.31
CA ALA A 63 33.32 -1.55 -3.31
C ALA A 63 33.66 -0.98 -4.69
N ASP A 64 33.42 -1.74 -5.76
CA ASP A 64 33.71 -1.34 -7.14
C ASP A 64 32.76 -0.24 -7.65
N LEU A 65 31.46 -0.37 -7.39
CA LEU A 65 30.45 0.57 -7.93
C LEU A 65 30.29 1.84 -7.11
N ARG A 66 30.36 1.76 -5.77
CA ARG A 66 30.07 2.88 -4.86
C ARG A 66 31.32 3.41 -4.17
N GLY A 67 32.34 2.56 -4.03
CA GLY A 67 33.51 2.80 -3.20
C GLY A 67 33.42 2.05 -1.87
N PRO A 68 34.56 1.61 -1.32
CA PRO A 68 34.62 0.86 -0.06
C PRO A 68 34.06 1.69 1.10
N GLY A 69 33.22 1.08 1.93
CA GLY A 69 32.68 1.68 3.16
C GLY A 69 31.63 2.79 2.97
N LYS A 70 31.24 3.15 1.75
CA LYS A 70 30.21 4.17 1.54
C LYS A 70 28.82 3.66 1.89
N LEU A 71 28.00 4.53 2.49
CA LEU A 71 26.59 4.22 2.71
C LEU A 71 25.90 3.95 1.37
N PRO A 72 24.97 2.98 1.28
CA PRO A 72 24.01 2.98 0.20
C PRO A 72 23.33 4.35 0.21
N SER A 73 23.45 5.11 -0.88
CA SER A 73 22.74 6.38 -0.97
C SER A 73 21.28 6.11 -0.61
N PRO A 74 20.69 6.88 0.33
CA PRO A 74 19.25 6.78 0.56
C PRO A 74 18.56 6.96 -0.79
N PRO A 75 17.45 6.26 -1.05
CA PRO A 75 16.71 6.42 -2.29
C PRO A 75 16.49 7.92 -2.50
N GLU A 76 16.92 8.44 -3.64
CA GLU A 76 16.83 9.85 -3.96
C GLU A 76 15.34 10.26 -3.85
N ILE A 77 14.98 10.95 -2.76
CA ILE A 77 13.61 11.40 -2.54
C ILE A 77 13.37 12.57 -3.49
N ARG A 78 12.98 12.25 -4.73
CA ARG A 78 12.56 13.25 -5.71
C ARG A 78 11.18 13.78 -5.30
N ARG A 79 11.18 14.84 -4.49
CA ARG A 79 9.97 15.61 -4.19
C ARG A 79 9.57 16.37 -5.46
N MET A 80 8.48 15.95 -6.06
CA MET A 80 7.86 16.67 -7.17
C MET A 80 6.74 17.53 -6.61
N ARG A 81 6.76 18.84 -6.90
CA ARG A 81 5.62 19.69 -6.59
C ARG A 81 4.51 19.36 -7.58
N LEU A 82 3.40 18.82 -7.06
CA LEU A 82 2.18 18.63 -7.85
C LEU A 82 1.40 19.94 -7.86
N GLU A 83 0.83 20.27 -9.01
CA GLU A 83 -0.16 21.33 -9.18
C GLU A 83 -1.47 20.91 -8.49
N ALA A 84 -2.01 21.77 -7.61
CA ALA A 84 -3.17 21.44 -6.77
C ALA A 84 -4.41 21.10 -7.62
N THR A 85 -4.75 21.96 -8.58
CA THR A 85 -5.90 21.81 -9.49
C THR A 85 -5.94 20.46 -10.21
N LYS A 86 -4.83 20.02 -10.80
CA LYS A 86 -4.73 18.71 -11.48
C LYS A 86 -4.73 17.53 -10.53
N THR A 87 -4.26 17.74 -9.31
CA THR A 87 -4.24 16.70 -8.28
C THR A 87 -5.65 16.50 -7.75
N ASP A 88 -6.33 17.58 -7.37
CA ASP A 88 -7.70 17.57 -6.87
C ASP A 88 -8.65 17.00 -7.92
N HIS A 89 -8.55 17.43 -9.18
CA HIS A 89 -9.36 16.89 -10.27
C HIS A 89 -9.19 15.36 -10.44
N PHE A 90 -7.96 14.85 -10.32
CA PHE A 90 -7.71 13.40 -10.39
C PHE A 90 -8.20 12.67 -9.14
N LEU A 91 -8.00 13.26 -7.95
CA LEU A 91 -8.47 12.69 -6.68
C LEU A 91 -10.01 12.64 -6.61
N ASP A 92 -10.67 13.69 -7.08
CA ASP A 92 -12.12 13.75 -7.21
C ASP A 92 -12.61 12.70 -8.20
N PHE A 93 -11.95 12.54 -9.35
CA PHE A 93 -12.28 11.48 -10.31
C PHE A 93 -12.19 10.09 -9.69
N ILE A 94 -11.07 9.72 -9.05
CA ILE A 94 -10.91 8.38 -8.46
C ILE A 94 -11.79 8.16 -7.22
N SER A 95 -12.25 9.23 -6.56
CA SER A 95 -13.12 9.17 -5.38
C SER A 95 -14.61 9.14 -5.73
N SER A 96 -15.00 9.80 -6.81
CA SER A 96 -16.38 9.87 -7.33
C SER A 96 -16.72 8.72 -8.26
N SER A 97 -15.72 8.11 -8.89
CA SER A 97 -15.98 7.10 -9.88
C SER A 97 -16.37 5.76 -9.24
N SER A 98 -17.59 5.32 -9.53
CA SER A 98 -18.12 3.99 -9.22
C SER A 98 -17.39 2.85 -9.95
N LEU A 99 -16.27 3.13 -10.64
CA LEU A 99 -15.38 2.21 -11.36
C LEU A 99 -14.78 1.06 -10.53
N LEU A 100 -15.08 1.00 -9.23
CA LEU A 100 -14.70 -0.09 -8.34
C LEU A 100 -15.48 -1.40 -8.56
N GLN A 101 -16.46 -1.43 -9.46
CA GLN A 101 -17.36 -2.58 -9.58
C GLN A 101 -17.11 -3.56 -10.73
N ASP A 102 -16.24 -3.27 -11.70
CA ASP A 102 -16.17 -4.13 -12.89
C ASP A 102 -14.91 -5.00 -12.95
N VAL A 103 -15.19 -6.30 -13.07
CA VAL A 103 -14.33 -7.45 -13.40
C VAL A 103 -13.63 -8.20 -12.26
N SER A 104 -14.36 -9.16 -11.66
CA SER A 104 -13.80 -10.30 -10.91
C SER A 104 -13.29 -11.38 -11.87
N TYR A 105 -11.97 -11.60 -11.94
CA TYR A 105 -11.38 -12.77 -12.61
C TYR A 105 -10.95 -13.80 -11.55
N GLY A 106 -11.88 -14.71 -11.18
CA GLY A 106 -11.60 -15.85 -10.31
C GLY A 106 -12.28 -15.83 -8.93
N THR A 107 -12.47 -17.02 -8.36
CA THR A 107 -13.05 -17.28 -7.03
C THR A 107 -12.00 -17.91 -6.11
N LYS A 108 -11.98 -17.54 -4.83
CA LYS A 108 -11.18 -18.21 -3.79
C LYS A 108 -12.11 -18.96 -2.84
N SER A 109 -11.75 -20.19 -2.48
CA SER A 109 -12.47 -20.95 -1.46
C SER A 109 -11.92 -20.63 -0.07
N LEU A 110 -12.77 -20.07 0.80
CA LEU A 110 -12.50 -19.93 2.22
C LEU A 110 -13.06 -21.17 2.93
N LYS A 111 -12.22 -21.84 3.72
CA LYS A 111 -12.67 -22.93 4.59
C LYS A 111 -13.03 -22.33 5.94
N LEU A 112 -14.28 -22.45 6.34
CA LEU A 112 -14.77 -22.05 7.66
C LEU A 112 -14.35 -23.10 8.70
N ASP A 113 -14.34 -22.69 9.98
CA ASP A 113 -14.03 -23.60 11.09
C ASP A 113 -15.08 -24.71 11.24
N SER A 114 -16.28 -24.53 10.69
CA SER A 114 -17.32 -25.57 10.53
C SER A 114 -16.95 -26.66 9.53
N GLY A 115 -15.89 -26.47 8.73
CA GLY A 115 -15.49 -27.36 7.65
C GLY A 115 -16.07 -27.00 6.28
N ASP A 116 -17.04 -26.09 6.24
CA ASP A 116 -17.70 -25.64 5.01
C ASP A 116 -16.78 -24.78 4.14
N LYS A 117 -16.92 -24.90 2.82
CA LYS A 117 -16.14 -24.14 1.84
C LYS A 117 -17.03 -23.05 1.22
N LEU A 118 -16.76 -21.81 1.56
CA LEU A 118 -17.41 -20.65 0.97
C LEU A 118 -16.64 -20.21 -0.28
N LEU A 119 -17.32 -20.13 -1.43
CA LEU A 119 -16.75 -19.55 -2.64
C LEU A 119 -16.90 -18.03 -2.59
N VAL A 120 -15.80 -17.34 -2.33
CA VAL A 120 -15.77 -15.88 -2.35
C VAL A 120 -15.21 -15.45 -3.70
N PRO A 121 -15.96 -14.68 -4.52
CA PRO A 121 -15.39 -14.01 -5.67
C PRO A 121 -14.16 -13.24 -5.21
N MET A 122 -13.03 -13.36 -5.91
CA MET A 122 -11.96 -12.40 -5.71
C MET A 122 -12.47 -11.05 -6.24
N ALA A 123 -13.25 -10.35 -5.42
CA ALA A 123 -13.50 -8.93 -5.56
C ALA A 123 -12.15 -8.26 -5.24
N ILE A 124 -11.33 -8.16 -6.27
CA ILE A 124 -10.10 -7.42 -6.17
C ILE A 124 -10.51 -5.95 -6.10
N ARG A 125 -10.39 -5.35 -4.91
CA ARG A 125 -10.47 -3.90 -4.67
C ARG A 125 -9.35 -3.11 -5.36
N THR A 126 -8.72 -3.70 -6.36
CA THR A 126 -7.60 -3.17 -7.12
C THR A 126 -8.16 -2.95 -8.52
N VAL A 127 -8.85 -1.83 -8.70
CA VAL A 127 -9.06 -1.30 -10.05
C VAL A 127 -7.67 -1.21 -10.65
N ILE A 128 -7.44 -1.91 -11.76
CA ILE A 128 -6.12 -1.96 -12.38
C ILE A 128 -5.70 -0.49 -12.61
N PRO A 129 -4.59 0.00 -12.02
CA PRO A 129 -4.23 1.42 -12.10
C PRO A 129 -4.18 1.95 -13.53
N SER A 130 -3.81 1.10 -14.49
CA SER A 130 -3.84 1.41 -15.92
C SER A 130 -5.24 1.65 -16.47
N ARG A 131 -6.27 0.96 -15.97
CA ARG A 131 -7.67 1.14 -16.36
C ARG A 131 -8.24 2.44 -15.82
N ILE A 132 -7.97 2.76 -14.55
CA ILE A 132 -8.31 4.07 -13.95
C ILE A 132 -7.73 5.18 -14.80
N ILE A 133 -6.43 5.10 -15.10
CA ILE A 133 -5.72 6.15 -15.85
C ILE A 133 -6.31 6.31 -17.25
N LYS A 134 -6.60 5.22 -17.96
CA LYS A 134 -7.25 5.29 -19.28
C LYS A 134 -8.62 5.95 -19.22
N GLN A 135 -9.43 5.59 -18.24
CA GLN A 135 -10.77 6.18 -18.09
C GLN A 135 -10.70 7.65 -17.69
N TYR A 136 -9.76 8.00 -16.83
CA TYR A 136 -9.48 9.39 -16.49
C TYR A 136 -9.04 10.21 -17.71
N GLN A 137 -8.18 9.65 -18.56
CA GLN A 137 -7.76 10.30 -19.80
C GLN A 137 -8.93 10.56 -20.74
N SER A 138 -9.77 9.54 -20.98
CA SER A 138 -10.98 9.71 -21.80
C SER A 138 -11.96 10.73 -21.20
N PHE A 139 -12.09 10.76 -19.88
CA PHE A 139 -12.88 11.79 -19.20
C PHE A 139 -12.29 13.18 -19.39
N CYS A 140 -10.97 13.34 -19.21
CA CYS A 140 -10.28 14.61 -19.43
C CYS A 140 -10.41 15.11 -20.87
N GLU A 141 -10.39 14.21 -21.85
CA GLU A 141 -10.69 14.56 -23.25
C GLU A 141 -12.10 15.15 -23.41
N SER A 142 -13.11 14.60 -22.71
CA SER A 142 -14.49 15.10 -22.79
C SER A 142 -14.73 16.44 -22.10
N VAL A 143 -13.94 16.78 -21.06
CA VAL A 143 -14.05 18.04 -20.33
C VAL A 143 -12.99 19.06 -20.74
N GLU A 144 -12.27 18.80 -21.84
CA GLU A 144 -11.15 19.62 -22.34
C GLU A 144 -10.10 19.93 -21.27
N PHE A 145 -9.86 19.00 -20.36
CA PHE A 145 -8.90 19.13 -19.28
C PHE A 145 -7.56 18.51 -19.66
N LYS A 146 -6.44 19.15 -19.33
CA LYS A 146 -5.10 18.59 -19.55
C LYS A 146 -4.63 17.81 -18.32
N PRO A 147 -4.62 16.46 -18.33
CA PRO A 147 -4.21 15.66 -17.19
C PRO A 147 -2.68 15.66 -17.02
N TYR A 148 -2.22 15.05 -15.93
CA TYR A 148 -0.82 14.66 -15.78
C TYR A 148 -0.43 13.53 -16.75
N SER A 149 0.88 13.34 -16.91
CA SER A 149 1.40 12.13 -17.57
C SER A 149 1.08 10.86 -16.77
N ASP A 150 0.95 9.74 -17.47
CA ASP A 150 0.66 8.42 -16.89
C ASP A 150 1.57 8.12 -15.70
N ARG A 151 2.89 8.36 -15.86
CA ARG A 151 3.88 8.12 -14.81
C ARG A 151 3.57 8.87 -13.51
N THR A 152 3.05 10.09 -13.61
CA THR A 152 2.67 10.90 -12.44
C THR A 152 1.38 10.38 -11.83
N LEU A 153 0.39 10.02 -12.66
CA LEU A 153 -0.88 9.45 -12.20
C LEU A 153 -0.67 8.10 -11.49
N PHE A 154 0.19 7.22 -12.01
CA PHE A 154 0.58 5.98 -11.34
C PHE A 154 1.22 6.24 -9.97
N ARG A 155 2.11 7.24 -9.85
CA ARG A 155 2.73 7.60 -8.57
C ARG A 155 1.71 8.13 -7.56
N ILE A 156 0.71 8.88 -8.01
CA ILE A 156 -0.39 9.35 -7.15
C ILE A 156 -1.21 8.15 -6.67
N LEU A 157 -1.54 7.19 -7.56
CA LEU A 157 -2.26 5.97 -7.19
C LEU A 157 -1.47 5.07 -6.22
N ASP A 158 -0.16 4.94 -6.40
CA ASP A 158 0.72 4.20 -5.48
C ASP A 158 0.72 4.84 -4.08
N ALA A 159 0.81 6.18 -4.01
CA ALA A 159 0.74 6.91 -2.74
C ALA A 159 -0.64 6.79 -2.08
N CYS A 160 -1.72 6.82 -2.87
CA CYS A 160 -3.08 6.63 -2.37
C CYS A 160 -3.33 5.20 -1.87
N SER A 161 -2.72 4.19 -2.51
CA SER A 161 -2.82 2.78 -2.08
C SER A 161 -2.17 2.53 -0.72
N ALA A 162 -1.06 3.25 -0.44
CA ALA A 162 -0.40 3.21 0.86
C ALA A 162 -1.23 3.89 1.97
N SER A 163 -1.98 4.93 1.61
CA SER A 163 -2.95 5.58 2.49
C SER A 163 -4.25 4.80 2.48
N LYS A 164 -4.34 3.71 3.27
CA LYS A 164 -5.57 2.91 3.45
C LYS A 164 -6.80 3.81 3.43
N GLN A 165 -7.59 3.74 2.36
CA GLN A 165 -8.85 4.49 2.27
C GLN A 165 -9.82 3.90 3.29
N VAL A 166 -9.77 4.41 4.53
CA VAL A 166 -10.91 4.33 5.44
C VAL A 166 -11.89 5.37 4.94
N THR A 167 -12.68 5.00 3.93
CA THR A 167 -13.69 5.88 3.36
C THR A 167 -14.85 5.97 4.34
N LEU A 168 -14.75 6.88 5.32
CA LEU A 168 -15.84 7.27 6.22
C LEU A 168 -17.10 7.67 5.43
N LYS A 169 -16.91 8.30 4.26
CA LYS A 169 -18.01 8.77 3.38
C LYS A 169 -18.96 7.69 2.87
N VAL A 170 -18.51 6.45 2.66
CA VAL A 170 -19.43 5.38 2.20
C VAL A 170 -20.37 4.95 3.32
N LEU A 171 -19.88 4.94 4.57
CA LEU A 171 -20.72 4.70 5.73
C LEU A 171 -21.67 5.86 5.97
N ASP A 172 -21.18 7.10 5.89
CA ASP A 172 -21.99 8.30 6.11
C ASP A 172 -23.07 8.48 5.03
N TYR A 173 -22.78 8.18 3.75
CA TYR A 173 -23.75 8.28 2.66
C TYR A 173 -24.92 7.29 2.83
N ILE A 174 -24.63 6.02 3.09
CA ILE A 174 -25.67 4.99 3.30
C ILE A 174 -26.51 5.32 4.54
N THR A 175 -25.85 5.82 5.60
CA THR A 175 -26.55 6.23 6.82
C THR A 175 -27.44 7.45 6.56
N THR A 176 -26.96 8.43 5.79
CA THR A 176 -27.73 9.64 5.47
C THR A 176 -28.94 9.34 4.58
N GLU A 177 -28.76 8.51 3.55
CA GLU A 177 -29.84 8.08 2.65
C GLU A 177 -30.89 7.23 3.40
N GLY A 178 -30.45 6.33 4.29
CA GLY A 178 -31.34 5.54 5.15
C GLY A 178 -32.15 6.40 6.11
N VAL A 179 -31.53 7.41 6.73
CA VAL A 179 -32.22 8.37 7.60
C VAL A 179 -33.25 9.19 6.82
N GLU A 180 -32.93 9.65 5.61
CA GLU A 180 -33.86 10.40 4.76
C GLU A 180 -35.07 9.55 4.33
N ALA A 181 -34.85 8.27 3.99
CA ALA A 181 -35.93 7.33 3.67
C ALA A 181 -36.87 7.09 4.86
N LEU A 182 -36.32 6.96 6.07
CA LEU A 182 -37.12 6.83 7.30
C LEU A 182 -37.93 8.08 7.62
N ASP A 183 -37.38 9.28 7.37
CA ASP A 183 -38.11 10.54 7.56
C ASP A 183 -39.25 10.70 6.53
N LYS A 184 -39.06 10.22 5.30
CA LYS A 184 -40.14 10.14 4.29
C LYS A 184 -41.24 9.16 4.71
N LEU A 185 -40.88 7.97 5.19
CA LEU A 185 -41.83 6.98 5.71
C LEU A 185 -42.65 7.55 6.87
N LYS A 186 -42.00 8.25 7.81
CA LYS A 186 -42.69 8.90 8.92
C LYS A 186 -43.69 9.96 8.44
N SER A 187 -43.33 10.74 7.42
CA SER A 187 -44.21 11.76 6.82
C SER A 187 -45.43 11.12 6.12
N ASN A 188 -45.25 9.97 5.49
CA ASN A 188 -46.35 9.21 4.91
C ASN A 188 -47.27 8.61 5.97
N VAL A 189 -46.72 8.13 7.10
CA VAL A 189 -47.52 7.60 8.22
C VAL A 189 -48.38 8.70 8.84
N THR A 190 -47.86 9.92 9.00
CA THR A 190 -48.67 11.07 9.46
C THR A 190 -49.76 11.43 8.47
N LEU A 191 -49.47 11.40 7.17
CA LEU A 191 -50.47 11.63 6.13
C LEU A 191 -51.57 10.55 6.16
N LEU A 192 -51.21 9.29 6.36
CA LEU A 192 -52.18 8.19 6.47
C LEU A 192 -53.05 8.32 7.72
N GLN A 193 -52.47 8.77 8.84
CA GLN A 193 -53.22 9.07 10.06
C GLN A 193 -54.24 10.20 9.83
N ASP A 194 -53.85 11.27 9.14
CA ASP A 194 -54.74 12.37 8.77
C ASP A 194 -55.86 11.94 7.81
N ASN A 195 -55.65 10.86 7.05
CA ASN A 195 -56.63 10.26 6.14
C ASN A 195 -57.44 9.10 6.77
N GLY A 196 -57.38 8.92 8.10
CA GLY A 196 -58.29 8.03 8.83
C GLY A 196 -57.75 6.65 9.17
N VAL A 197 -56.44 6.42 9.09
CA VAL A 197 -55.81 5.21 9.66
C VAL A 197 -55.91 5.21 11.18
N ASP A 198 -56.09 4.02 11.76
CA ASP A 198 -56.16 3.82 13.20
C ASP A 198 -54.95 4.44 13.93
N VAL A 199 -55.25 5.27 14.93
CA VAL A 199 -54.27 6.07 15.66
C VAL A 199 -53.32 5.19 16.46
N ILE A 200 -53.77 4.02 16.91
CA ILE A 200 -52.93 3.07 17.66
C ILE A 200 -51.88 2.48 16.71
N CYS A 201 -52.31 1.96 15.56
CA CYS A 201 -51.42 1.46 14.51
C CYS A 201 -50.42 2.52 14.00
N ALA A 202 -50.86 3.76 13.77
CA ALA A 202 -49.98 4.85 13.34
C ALA A 202 -48.90 5.20 14.38
N ASN A 203 -49.27 5.17 15.67
CA ASN A 203 -48.35 5.43 16.77
C ASN A 203 -47.32 4.31 16.95
N GLU A 204 -47.73 3.04 16.82
CA GLU A 204 -46.84 1.87 16.86
C GLU A 204 -45.78 1.95 15.74
N ILE A 205 -46.21 2.16 14.49
CA ILE A 205 -45.30 2.29 13.34
C ILE A 205 -44.34 3.49 13.53
N THR A 206 -44.84 4.61 14.07
CA THR A 206 -44.00 5.78 14.33
C THR A 206 -42.96 5.51 15.42
N GLN A 207 -43.26 4.66 16.41
CA GLN A 207 -42.35 4.26 17.46
C GLN A 207 -41.26 3.31 16.94
N ASP A 208 -41.63 2.37 16.07
CA ASP A 208 -40.69 1.46 15.40
C ASP A 208 -39.73 2.22 14.47
N LEU A 209 -40.24 3.18 13.68
CA LEU A 209 -39.40 4.04 12.84
C LEU A 209 -38.39 4.87 13.67
N LYS A 210 -38.79 5.32 14.87
CA LYS A 210 -37.88 6.01 15.80
C LYS A 210 -36.84 5.08 16.40
N ALA A 211 -37.18 3.82 16.66
CA ALA A 211 -36.25 2.82 17.15
C ALA A 211 -35.21 2.46 16.08
N CYS A 212 -35.63 2.28 14.83
CA CYS A 212 -34.75 2.05 13.69
C CYS A 212 -33.75 3.20 13.45
N LYS A 213 -34.16 4.46 13.70
CA LYS A 213 -33.27 5.63 13.54
C LYS A 213 -32.15 5.73 14.61
N ARG A 214 -32.20 4.93 15.67
CA ARG A 214 -31.21 4.95 16.77
C ARG A 214 -30.05 3.96 16.59
N TYR A 215 -30.13 3.10 15.58
CA TYR A 215 -29.10 2.13 15.19
C TYR A 215 -28.48 2.54 13.86
#